data_AF-A0A5N7K100-F1
#
_entry.id   AF-A0A5N7K100-F1
#
_cell.length_a   1.000
_cell.length_b   1.000
_cell.length_c   1.000
_cell.angle_alpha   90.00
_cell.angle_beta   90.00
_cell.angle_gamma   90.00
#
_symmetry.space_group_name_H-M   'P 1'
#
loop_
_entity.id
_entity.type
_entity.pdbx_description
1 polymer ?
#
loop_
_entity_poly.entity_id
_entity_poly.type
_entity_poly.pdbx_seq_one_letter_code
_entity_poly.pdbx_strand_id
1 'polypeptide(L)'
;MANPDALSQQRASNRLLQPTVKSHLAYTLLCALVMMVMFSLLRLALLAYNREMILDTPASTFLEAFGNGLRLDIRLVMYVLVPLLLALFSVRAMAARGFFRLWLTVASSIALFLGLMEMDFYREFHQRLNGLVFQYVKEDPKTVMSMLWYGFPVVRYLLAWAVGTLILSIAFKGADRATRPRGP
;
A
#
# COMPACT_ATOMS: atom_id res chain seq x y z
N MET A 1 49.69 6.56 14.94
CA MET A 1 49.51 7.16 13.60
C MET A 1 48.41 6.38 12.90
N ALA A 2 47.27 7.00 12.56
CA ALA A 2 46.19 6.33 11.83
C ALA A 2 46.65 6.07 10.38
N ASN A 3 46.54 4.83 9.92
CA ASN A 3 47.00 4.42 8.59
C ASN A 3 46.20 5.15 7.50
N PRO A 4 46.82 6.03 6.68
CA PRO A 4 46.11 6.79 5.65
C PRO A 4 45.39 5.92 4.62
N ASP A 5 45.86 4.68 4.42
CA ASP A 5 45.23 3.70 3.54
C ASP A 5 43.89 3.16 4.09
N ALA A 6 43.77 3.05 5.41
CA ALA A 6 42.50 2.66 6.04
C ALA A 6 41.43 3.76 5.86
N LEU A 7 41.85 5.03 5.92
CA LEU A 7 40.94 6.17 5.74
C LEU A 7 40.50 6.35 4.27
N SER A 8 41.34 5.99 3.31
CA SER A 8 41.02 6.05 1.88
C SER A 8 40.06 4.92 1.47
N GLN A 9 40.28 3.68 1.94
CA GLN A 9 39.35 2.57 1.77
C GLN A 9 37.99 2.88 2.41
N GLN A 10 37.98 3.39 3.63
CA GLN A 10 36.72 3.71 4.33
C GLN A 10 35.93 4.83 3.63
N ARG A 11 36.59 5.82 3.03
CA ARG A 11 35.93 6.84 2.18
C ARG A 11 35.42 6.29 0.85
N ALA A 12 36.16 5.37 0.22
CA ALA A 12 35.73 4.71 -1.02
C ALA A 12 34.50 3.83 -0.77
N SER A 13 34.51 3.02 0.30
CA SER A 13 33.35 2.24 0.73
C SER A 13 32.15 3.13 1.06
N ASN A 14 32.35 4.25 1.73
CA ASN A 14 31.26 5.19 2.04
C ASN A 14 30.66 5.86 0.80
N ARG A 15 31.46 6.14 -0.25
CA ARG A 15 30.93 6.66 -1.54
C ARG A 15 30.13 5.62 -2.30
N LEU A 16 30.56 4.35 -2.27
CA LEU A 16 29.84 3.23 -2.88
C LEU A 16 28.49 2.94 -2.19
N LEU A 17 28.37 3.29 -0.91
CA LEU A 17 27.15 3.18 -0.11
C LEU A 17 26.21 4.40 -0.21
N GLN A 18 26.59 5.48 -0.90
CA GLN A 18 25.73 6.66 -1.01
C GLN A 18 24.51 6.36 -1.90
N PRO A 19 23.29 6.63 -1.42
CA PRO A 19 22.09 6.43 -2.21
C PRO A 19 22.10 7.38 -3.42
N THR A 20 22.17 6.82 -4.63
CA THR A 20 22.06 7.61 -5.87
C THR A 20 20.60 7.95 -6.15
N VAL A 21 20.33 9.12 -6.75
CA VAL A 21 18.98 9.52 -7.18
C VAL A 21 18.31 8.44 -8.05
N LYS A 22 19.05 7.81 -8.98
CA LYS A 22 18.56 6.68 -9.79
C LYS A 22 18.05 5.51 -8.93
N SER A 23 18.80 5.15 -7.90
CA SER A 23 18.44 4.08 -6.96
C SER A 23 17.21 4.44 -6.12
N HIS A 24 17.05 5.72 -5.79
CA HIS A 24 15.89 6.22 -5.06
C HIS A 24 14.64 6.20 -5.93
N LEU A 25 14.74 6.71 -7.15
CA LEU A 25 13.63 6.72 -8.10
C LEU A 25 13.18 5.31 -8.49
N ALA A 26 14.12 4.38 -8.72
CA ALA A 26 13.81 2.98 -8.99
C ALA A 26 13.07 2.32 -7.81
N TYR A 27 13.47 2.61 -6.57
CA TYR A 27 12.74 2.16 -5.38
C TYR A 27 11.33 2.72 -5.31
N THR A 28 11.16 4.03 -5.51
CA THR A 28 9.86 4.69 -5.49
C THR A 28 8.94 4.12 -6.56
N LEU A 29 9.44 3.90 -7.78
CA LEU A 29 8.70 3.28 -8.88
C LEU A 29 8.26 1.85 -8.53
N LEU A 30 9.16 1.04 -7.98
CA LEU A 30 8.84 -0.35 -7.66
C LEU A 30 7.82 -0.45 -6.51
N CYS A 31 7.92 0.44 -5.51
CA CYS A 31 6.91 0.55 -4.45
C CYS A 31 5.55 1.02 -5.00
N ALA A 32 5.55 1.97 -5.94
CA ALA A 32 4.34 2.40 -6.64
C ALA A 32 3.67 1.21 -7.33
N LEU A 33 4.45 0.41 -8.07
CA LEU A 33 3.95 -0.76 -8.80
C LEU A 33 3.36 -1.80 -7.86
N VAL A 34 4.03 -2.12 -6.75
CA VAL A 34 3.51 -3.04 -5.71
C VAL A 34 2.15 -2.58 -5.20
N MET A 35 1.99 -1.29 -4.90
CA MET A 35 0.71 -0.75 -4.46
C MET A 35 -0.36 -0.77 -5.56
N MET A 36 0.00 -0.45 -6.81
CA MET A 36 -0.91 -0.52 -7.95
C MET A 36 -1.44 -1.94 -8.17
N VAL A 37 -0.58 -2.95 -8.04
CA VAL A 37 -0.98 -4.36 -8.09
C VAL A 37 -1.93 -4.69 -6.94
N MET A 38 -1.61 -4.27 -5.72
CA MET A 38 -2.50 -4.47 -4.56
C MET A 38 -3.89 -3.86 -4.78
N PHE A 39 -3.98 -2.59 -5.21
CA PHE A 39 -5.27 -1.92 -5.47
C PHE A 39 -6.05 -2.57 -6.61
N SER A 40 -5.36 -3.00 -7.67
CA SER A 40 -5.98 -3.72 -8.78
C SER A 40 -6.55 -5.07 -8.33
N LEU A 41 -5.83 -5.81 -7.50
CA LEU A 41 -6.30 -7.08 -6.93
C LEU A 41 -7.50 -6.87 -6.01
N LEU A 42 -7.50 -5.84 -5.17
CA LEU A 42 -8.64 -5.47 -4.33
C LEU A 42 -9.88 -5.15 -5.17
N ARG A 43 -9.71 -4.42 -6.28
CA ARG A 43 -10.82 -4.11 -7.18
C ARG A 43 -11.36 -5.35 -7.89
N LEU A 44 -10.49 -6.23 -8.36
CA LEU A 44 -10.90 -7.51 -8.96
C LEU A 44 -11.62 -8.38 -7.93
N ALA A 45 -11.13 -8.42 -6.69
CA ALA A 45 -11.79 -9.14 -5.60
C ALA A 45 -13.17 -8.53 -5.28
N LEU A 46 -13.30 -7.20 -5.26
CA LEU A 46 -14.58 -6.51 -5.08
C LEU A 46 -15.59 -6.89 -6.18
N LEU A 47 -15.16 -6.90 -7.45
CA LEU A 47 -16.00 -7.30 -8.58
C LEU A 47 -16.40 -8.78 -8.48
N ALA A 48 -15.43 -9.66 -8.20
CA ALA A 48 -15.66 -11.10 -8.12
C ALA A 48 -16.57 -11.48 -6.95
N TYR A 49 -16.41 -10.82 -5.80
CA TYR A 49 -17.22 -11.04 -4.60
C TYR A 49 -18.67 -10.56 -4.81
N ASN A 50 -18.85 -9.41 -5.46
CA ASN A 50 -20.17 -8.81 -5.69
C ASN A 50 -20.74 -9.14 -7.08
N ARG A 51 -20.27 -10.21 -7.72
CA ARG A 51 -20.64 -10.55 -9.10
C ARG A 51 -22.14 -10.80 -9.29
N GLU A 52 -22.83 -11.23 -8.25
CA GLU A 52 -24.27 -11.52 -8.28
C GLU A 52 -25.10 -10.24 -8.41
N MET A 53 -24.52 -9.08 -8.06
CA MET A 53 -25.16 -7.76 -8.18
C MET A 53 -24.99 -7.13 -9.57
N ILE A 54 -24.27 -7.80 -10.49
CA ILE A 54 -23.89 -7.24 -11.80
C ILE A 54 -25.09 -7.13 -12.77
N LEU A 55 -26.15 -7.92 -12.57
CA LEU A 55 -27.40 -7.90 -13.36
C LEU A 55 -27.12 -7.73 -14.87
N ASP A 56 -27.91 -6.92 -15.58
CA ASP A 56 -27.81 -6.67 -17.03
C ASP A 56 -26.85 -5.50 -17.37
N THR A 57 -25.89 -5.19 -16.49
CA THR A 57 -25.02 -4.03 -16.70
C THR A 57 -24.05 -4.27 -17.87
N PRO A 58 -23.96 -3.35 -18.86
CA PRO A 58 -23.05 -3.52 -19.99
C PRO A 58 -21.58 -3.59 -19.59
N ALA A 59 -20.82 -4.46 -20.26
CA ALA A 59 -19.38 -4.61 -20.05
C ALA A 59 -18.58 -3.30 -20.25
N SER A 60 -19.07 -2.40 -21.11
CA SER A 60 -18.47 -1.08 -21.34
C SER A 60 -18.50 -0.19 -20.10
N THR A 61 -19.60 -0.22 -19.33
CA THR A 61 -19.74 0.53 -18.07
C THR A 61 -18.76 0.02 -17.02
N PHE A 62 -18.51 -1.29 -16.99
CA PHE A 62 -17.47 -1.86 -16.12
C PHE A 62 -16.08 -1.40 -16.52
N LEU A 63 -15.76 -1.43 -17.82
CA LEU A 63 -14.44 -0.99 -18.28
C LEU A 63 -14.18 0.49 -17.93
N GLU A 64 -15.19 1.34 -18.10
CA GLU A 64 -15.13 2.76 -17.70
C GLU A 64 -14.97 2.92 -16.19
N ALA A 65 -15.74 2.17 -15.38
CA ALA A 65 -15.62 2.18 -13.93
C ALA A 65 -14.23 1.70 -13.46
N PHE A 66 -13.66 0.69 -14.11
CA PHE A 66 -12.30 0.21 -13.86
C PHE A 66 -11.25 1.25 -14.24
N GLY A 67 -11.42 1.95 -15.37
CA GLY A 67 -10.54 3.05 -15.78
C GLY A 67 -10.57 4.22 -14.79
N ASN A 68 -11.76 4.63 -14.36
CA ASN A 68 -11.94 5.64 -13.32
C ASN A 68 -11.35 5.20 -11.97
N GLY A 69 -11.53 3.93 -11.62
CA GLY A 69 -10.91 3.33 -10.45
C GLY A 69 -9.38 3.35 -10.52
N LEU A 70 -8.79 3.01 -11.66
CA LEU A 70 -7.34 3.01 -11.83
C LEU A 70 -6.78 4.43 -11.67
N ARG A 71 -7.50 5.44 -12.16
CA ARG A 71 -7.14 6.85 -11.97
C ARG A 71 -7.14 7.24 -10.49
N LEU A 72 -8.10 6.76 -9.71
CA LEU A 72 -8.14 6.96 -8.26
C LEU A 72 -6.94 6.28 -7.58
N ASP A 73 -6.61 5.06 -7.96
CA ASP A 73 -5.49 4.31 -7.39
C ASP A 73 -4.16 5.03 -7.63
N ILE A 74 -3.94 5.51 -8.85
CA ILE A 74 -2.74 6.29 -9.19
C ILE A 74 -2.67 7.53 -8.30
N ARG A 75 -3.78 8.27 -8.15
CA ARG A 75 -3.79 9.48 -7.30
C ARG A 75 -3.46 9.14 -5.84
N LEU A 76 -4.06 8.08 -5.30
CA LEU A 76 -3.80 7.64 -3.93
C LEU A 76 -2.35 7.20 -3.73
N VAL A 77 -1.81 6.40 -4.67
CA VAL A 77 -0.41 5.99 -4.68
C VAL A 77 0.52 7.20 -4.69
N MET A 78 0.24 8.20 -5.52
CA MET A 78 1.06 9.42 -5.57
C MET A 78 1.04 10.17 -4.24
N TYR A 79 -0.10 10.25 -3.56
CA TYR A 79 -0.17 10.86 -2.22
C TYR A 79 0.63 10.07 -1.17
N VAL A 80 0.56 8.74 -1.19
CA VAL A 80 1.33 7.88 -0.27
C VAL A 80 2.83 7.98 -0.53
N LEU A 81 3.25 8.23 -1.77
CA LEU A 81 4.66 8.35 -2.16
C LEU A 81 5.26 9.75 -1.91
N VAL A 82 4.47 10.76 -1.52
CA VAL A 82 4.96 12.13 -1.27
C VAL A 82 6.20 12.16 -0.36
N PRO A 83 6.25 11.44 0.79
CA PRO A 83 7.44 11.46 1.64
C PRO A 83 8.70 10.94 0.96
N LEU A 84 8.57 9.99 0.02
CA LEU A 84 9.69 9.47 -0.77
C LEU A 84 10.13 10.47 -1.84
N LEU A 85 9.18 11.17 -2.47
CA LEU A 85 9.48 12.23 -3.44
C LEU A 85 10.19 13.41 -2.77
N LEU A 86 9.76 13.81 -1.58
CA LEU A 86 10.43 14.84 -0.78
C LEU A 86 11.83 14.42 -0.32
N ALA A 87 12.09 13.11 -0.19
CA ALA A 87 13.41 12.61 0.16
C ALA A 87 14.47 12.93 -0.90
N LEU A 88 14.08 13.16 -2.17
CA LEU A 88 15.00 13.52 -3.24
C LEU A 88 15.80 14.79 -2.97
N PHE A 89 15.30 15.69 -2.11
CA PHE A 89 15.99 16.91 -1.73
C PHE A 89 17.08 16.72 -0.66
N SER A 90 17.22 15.52 -0.07
CA SER A 90 18.18 15.26 1.00
C SER A 90 18.78 13.86 0.96
N VAL A 91 20.11 13.76 0.84
CA VAL A 91 20.85 12.47 0.84
C VAL A 91 20.63 11.70 2.16
N ARG A 92 20.54 12.41 3.29
CA ARG A 92 20.25 11.80 4.59
C ARG A 92 18.84 11.22 4.64
N ALA A 93 17.86 11.91 4.04
CA ALA A 93 16.51 11.40 3.91
C ALA A 93 16.47 10.17 2.99
N MET A 94 17.16 10.20 1.85
CA MET A 94 17.25 9.04 0.94
C MET A 94 17.87 7.80 1.60
N ALA A 95 18.77 7.98 2.58
CA ALA A 95 19.37 6.90 3.35
C ALA A 95 18.41 6.27 4.39
N ALA A 96 17.33 6.96 4.77
CA ALA A 96 16.34 6.49 5.75
C ALA A 96 15.36 5.44 5.18
N ARG A 97 15.88 4.44 4.44
CA ARG A 97 15.07 3.39 3.79
C ARG A 97 14.19 2.61 4.76
N GLY A 98 14.64 2.43 6.01
CA GLY A 98 13.84 1.78 7.06
C GLY A 98 12.56 2.54 7.39
N PHE A 99 12.64 3.88 7.46
CA PHE A 99 11.48 4.74 7.71
C PHE A 99 10.49 4.66 6.55
N PHE A 100 10.95 4.77 5.30
CA PHE A 100 10.06 4.66 4.13
C PHE A 100 9.39 3.30 4.03
N ARG A 101 10.11 2.22 4.36
CA ARG A 101 9.51 0.87 4.40
C ARG A 101 8.42 0.76 5.45
N LEU A 102 8.65 1.29 6.65
CA LEU A 102 7.64 1.29 7.70
C LEU A 102 6.42 2.11 7.28
N TRP A 103 6.65 3.34 6.79
CA TRP A 103 5.61 4.22 6.25
C TRP A 103 4.75 3.53 5.18
N LEU A 104 5.38 2.97 4.15
CA LEU A 104 4.69 2.27 3.07
C LEU A 104 3.92 1.05 3.58
N THR A 105 4.52 0.27 4.49
CA THR A 105 3.84 -0.90 5.06
C THR A 105 2.59 -0.48 5.83
N VAL A 106 2.69 0.54 6.68
CA VAL A 106 1.55 1.03 7.47
C VAL A 106 0.47 1.62 6.56
N ALA A 107 0.84 2.51 5.63
CA ALA A 107 -0.10 3.15 4.71
C ALA A 107 -0.82 2.12 3.82
N SER A 108 -0.07 1.18 3.22
CA SER A 108 -0.66 0.11 2.40
C SER A 108 -1.48 -0.88 3.24
N SER A 109 -1.09 -1.16 4.49
CA SER A 109 -1.86 -2.03 5.40
C SER A 109 -3.21 -1.43 5.76
N ILE A 110 -3.26 -0.12 6.04
CA ILE A 110 -4.52 0.61 6.27
C ILE A 110 -5.39 0.57 5.00
N ALA A 111 -4.81 0.88 3.84
CA ALA A 111 -5.53 0.86 2.57
C ALA A 111 -6.07 -0.55 2.22
N LEU A 112 -5.27 -1.59 2.47
CA LEU A 112 -5.67 -2.99 2.30
C LEU A 112 -6.84 -3.35 3.22
N PHE A 113 -6.77 -2.98 4.50
CA PHE A 113 -7.84 -3.22 5.46
C PHE A 113 -9.15 -2.57 5.02
N LEU A 114 -9.10 -1.29 4.62
CA LEU A 114 -10.28 -0.57 4.13
C LEU A 114 -10.84 -1.21 2.86
N GLY A 115 -10.00 -1.66 1.93
CA GLY A 115 -10.44 -2.33 0.71
C GLY A 115 -11.07 -3.70 0.96
N LEU A 116 -10.60 -4.45 1.97
CA LEU A 116 -11.25 -5.71 2.38
C LEU A 116 -12.62 -5.45 3.02
N MET A 117 -12.71 -4.47 3.92
CA MET A 117 -13.95 -4.05 4.56
C MET A 117 -14.98 -3.52 3.55
N GLU A 118 -14.51 -2.86 2.49
CA GLU A 118 -15.37 -2.33 1.43
C GLU A 118 -16.17 -3.43 0.73
N MET A 119 -15.66 -4.66 0.63
CA MET A 119 -16.34 -5.76 -0.07
C MET A 119 -17.70 -6.10 0.54
N ASP A 120 -17.72 -6.26 1.86
CA ASP A 120 -18.94 -6.55 2.61
C ASP A 120 -19.81 -5.31 2.79
N PHE A 121 -19.20 -4.14 2.98
CA PHE A 121 -19.96 -2.90 3.07
C PHE A 121 -20.75 -2.63 1.78
N TYR A 122 -20.13 -2.88 0.62
CA TYR A 122 -20.79 -2.74 -0.67
C TYR A 122 -21.94 -3.74 -0.84
N ARG A 123 -21.77 -4.98 -0.39
CA ARG A 123 -22.80 -6.02 -0.46
C ARG A 123 -24.03 -5.68 0.39
N GLU A 124 -23.79 -5.20 1.61
CA GLU A 124 -24.87 -4.94 2.58
C GLU A 124 -25.57 -3.61 2.30
N PHE A 125 -24.81 -2.54 2.05
CA PHE A 125 -25.36 -1.19 1.94
C PHE A 125 -25.52 -0.70 0.50
N HIS A 126 -25.11 -1.49 -0.51
CA HIS A 126 -25.14 -1.12 -1.93
C HIS A 126 -24.44 0.22 -2.23
N GLN A 127 -23.51 0.60 -1.35
CA GLN A 127 -22.78 1.86 -1.38
C GLN A 127 -21.31 1.60 -1.04
N ARG A 128 -20.42 2.46 -1.53
CA ARG A 128 -19.00 2.42 -1.13
C ARG A 128 -18.85 2.87 0.31
N LEU A 129 -17.75 2.45 0.95
CA LEU A 129 -17.45 2.82 2.34
C LEU A 129 -17.47 4.35 2.49
N ASN A 130 -18.37 4.84 3.34
CA ASN A 130 -18.65 6.26 3.51
C ASN A 130 -18.92 6.60 5.01
N GLY A 131 -19.14 7.88 5.31
CA GLY A 131 -19.38 8.42 6.64
C GLY A 131 -20.53 7.78 7.43
N LEU A 132 -21.43 7.07 6.75
CA LEU A 132 -22.52 6.31 7.38
C LEU A 132 -22.02 5.32 8.43
N VAL A 133 -20.86 4.68 8.21
CA VAL A 133 -20.25 3.80 9.21
C VAL A 133 -20.01 4.54 10.53
N PHE A 134 -19.49 5.77 10.45
CA PHE A 134 -19.20 6.58 11.64
C PHE A 134 -20.49 7.09 12.30
N GLN A 135 -21.57 7.24 11.55
CA GLN A 135 -22.87 7.61 12.10
C GLN A 135 -23.49 6.43 12.86
N TYR A 136 -23.54 5.24 12.26
CA TYR A 136 -24.10 4.04 12.91
C TYR A 136 -23.35 3.67 14.20
N VAL A 137 -22.02 3.76 14.19
CA VAL A 137 -21.21 3.50 15.39
C VAL A 137 -21.47 4.51 16.50
N LYS A 138 -21.84 5.76 16.17
CA LYS A 138 -22.17 6.77 17.17
C LYS A 138 -23.57 6.60 17.76
N GLU A 139 -24.53 6.16 16.96
CA GLU A 139 -25.91 5.97 17.38
C GLU A 139 -26.05 4.75 18.33
N ASP A 140 -25.46 3.60 17.99
CA ASP A 140 -25.43 2.44 18.89
C ASP A 140 -24.16 1.59 18.73
N PRO A 141 -23.05 1.94 19.42
CA PRO A 141 -21.77 1.28 19.25
C PRO A 141 -21.77 -0.18 19.68
N LYS A 142 -22.56 -0.55 20.69
CA LYS A 142 -22.57 -1.93 21.22
C LYS A 142 -23.28 -2.87 20.25
N THR A 143 -24.45 -2.45 19.77
CA THR A 143 -25.24 -3.26 18.84
C THR A 143 -24.52 -3.39 17.49
N VAL A 144 -23.98 -2.31 16.95
CA VAL A 144 -23.24 -2.33 15.68
C VAL A 144 -21.98 -3.19 15.78
N MET A 145 -21.22 -3.11 16.88
CA MET A 145 -20.02 -3.95 17.05
C MET A 145 -20.37 -5.44 17.16
N SER A 146 -21.47 -5.77 17.85
CA SER A 146 -21.98 -7.14 17.91
C SER A 146 -22.44 -7.62 16.53
N MET A 147 -23.16 -6.80 15.77
CA MET A 147 -23.55 -7.11 14.38
C MET A 147 -22.33 -7.32 13.49
N LEU A 148 -21.28 -6.52 13.64
CA LEU A 148 -20.06 -6.70 12.86
C LEU A 148 -19.35 -8.02 13.21
N TRP A 149 -19.26 -8.35 14.51
CA TRP A 149 -18.55 -9.53 14.99
C TRP A 149 -19.26 -10.85 14.66
N TYR A 150 -20.60 -10.89 14.77
CA TYR A 150 -21.38 -12.09 14.49
C TYR A 150 -21.94 -12.15 13.06
N GLY A 151 -22.09 -11.00 12.39
CA GLY A 151 -22.61 -10.91 11.04
C GLY A 151 -21.56 -11.10 9.95
N PHE A 152 -20.28 -10.79 10.24
CA PHE A 152 -19.19 -10.95 9.28
C PHE A 152 -18.12 -11.93 9.77
N PRO A 153 -17.43 -12.64 8.86
CA PRO A 153 -16.32 -13.50 9.21
C PRO A 153 -15.05 -12.68 9.55
N VAL A 154 -15.11 -11.88 10.62
CA VAL A 154 -14.07 -10.91 11.02
C VAL A 154 -12.70 -11.56 11.13
N VAL A 155 -12.61 -12.76 11.72
CA VAL A 155 -11.35 -13.49 11.87
C VAL A 155 -10.70 -13.80 10.52
N ARG A 156 -11.50 -14.16 9.50
CA ARG A 156 -10.98 -14.46 8.15
C ARG A 156 -10.41 -13.21 7.49
N TYR A 157 -11.08 -12.07 7.65
CA TYR A 157 -10.58 -10.80 7.13
C TYR A 157 -9.34 -10.30 7.85
N LEU A 158 -9.30 -10.42 9.18
CA LEU A 158 -8.10 -10.07 9.95
C LEU A 158 -6.90 -10.95 9.56
N LEU A 159 -7.14 -12.24 9.30
CA LEU A 159 -6.09 -13.15 8.81
C LEU A 159 -5.65 -12.77 7.37
N ALA A 160 -6.60 -12.55 6.46
CA ALA A 160 -6.30 -12.10 5.09
C ALA A 160 -5.53 -10.77 5.08
N TRP A 161 -5.92 -9.83 5.96
CA TRP A 161 -5.25 -8.56 6.16
C TRP A 161 -3.83 -8.72 6.73
N ALA A 162 -3.64 -9.57 7.74
CA ALA A 162 -2.33 -9.84 8.32
C ALA A 162 -1.39 -10.49 7.29
N VAL A 163 -1.88 -11.49 6.54
CA VAL A 163 -1.13 -12.15 5.47
C VAL A 163 -0.80 -11.16 4.35
N GLY A 164 -1.78 -10.36 3.90
CA GLY A 164 -1.55 -9.34 2.87
C GLY A 164 -0.55 -8.26 3.31
N THR A 165 -0.64 -7.81 4.56
CA THR A 165 0.33 -6.87 5.15
C THR A 165 1.74 -7.47 5.20
N LEU A 166 1.86 -8.76 5.55
CA LEU A 166 3.14 -9.48 5.53
C LEU A 166 3.72 -9.56 4.11
N ILE A 167 2.90 -9.93 3.12
CA ILE A 167 3.31 -9.99 1.70
C ILE A 167 3.79 -8.62 1.23
N LEU A 168 3.05 -7.55 1.54
CA LEU A 168 3.46 -6.18 1.20
C LEU A 168 4.78 -5.79 1.87
N SER A 169 4.95 -6.12 3.16
CA SER A 169 6.19 -5.84 3.89
C SER A 169 7.40 -6.55 3.25
N ILE A 170 7.21 -7.82 2.85
CA ILE A 170 8.23 -8.60 2.13
C ILE A 170 8.50 -7.99 0.75
N ALA A 171 7.46 -7.60 0.00
CA ALA A 171 7.60 -6.97 -1.31
C ALA A 171 8.37 -5.65 -1.23
N PHE A 172 8.04 -4.77 -0.28
CA PHE A 172 8.77 -3.51 -0.06
C PHE A 172 10.22 -3.73 0.42
N LYS A 173 10.46 -4.79 1.22
CA LYS A 173 11.82 -5.20 1.60
C LYS A 173 12.60 -5.73 0.39
N GLY A 174 11.95 -6.48 -0.50
CA GLY A 174 12.50 -6.93 -1.77
C GLY A 174 12.86 -5.75 -2.67
N ALA A 175 11.96 -4.76 -2.78
CA ALA A 175 12.17 -3.52 -3.51
C ALA A 175 13.41 -2.75 -3.03
N ASP A 176 13.53 -2.59 -1.70
CA ASP A 176 14.69 -1.94 -1.06
C ASP A 176 15.98 -2.71 -1.38
N ARG A 177 15.98 -4.04 -1.23
CA ARG A 177 17.16 -4.88 -1.55
C ARG A 177 17.56 -4.84 -3.01
N ALA A 178 16.60 -4.83 -3.93
CA ALA A 178 16.85 -4.82 -5.38
C ALA A 178 17.40 -3.47 -5.86
N THR A 179 17.11 -2.38 -5.15
CA THR A 179 17.44 -1.02 -5.58
C THR A 179 18.61 -0.43 -4.81
N ARG A 180 19.08 -1.06 -3.73
CA ARG A 180 20.31 -0.64 -3.07
C ARG A 180 21.51 -0.75 -4.02
N PRO A 181 22.39 0.28 -4.06
CA PRO A 181 23.67 0.15 -4.75
C PRO A 181 24.40 -1.05 -4.16
N ARG A 182 24.62 -2.09 -4.98
CA ARG A 182 25.54 -3.17 -4.62
C ARG A 182 26.94 -2.65 -4.90
N GLY A 183 27.77 -2.57 -3.86
CA GLY A 183 29.21 -2.49 -4.06
C GLY A 183 29.68 -3.72 -4.85
N PRO A 184 30.79 -3.62 -5.59
CA PRO A 184 31.38 -4.74 -6.32
C PRO A 184 31.67 -5.93 -5.41
#